data_AF-A0AA86GNJ2-F1
#
_entry.id   AF-A0AA86GNJ2-F1
#
_cell.length_a   1.000
_cell.length_b   1.000
_cell.length_c   1.000
_cell.angle_alpha   90.00
_cell.angle_beta   90.00
_cell.angle_gamma   90.00
#
_symmetry.space_group_name_H-M   'P 1'
#
loop_
_entity.id
_entity.type
_entity.pdbx_description
1 polymer ?
#
loop_
_entity_poly.entity_id
_entity_poly.type
_entity_poly.pdbx_seq_one_letter_code
_entity_poly.pdbx_strand_id
1 'polypeptide(L)'
;MRHLLPIARRAALLCRDGAANGRIMSSGTTSLTPDTPPIGAALSRLEATVRERLDSGTAASSYVASLAAKGPAKIAQKLGEEAVETVIAALAEDRTALAGEATDLVFHLTVLLAERGLGWDAIAAELDRRDGVSGHAEKAARQS
;
A
#
# COMPACT_ATOMS: atom_id res chain seq x y z
N MET A 1 20.48 -19.00 -2.17
CA MET A 1 19.42 -17.98 -1.93
C MET A 1 19.57 -16.81 -2.92
N ARG A 2 19.54 -17.09 -4.24
CA ARG A 2 19.79 -16.09 -5.32
C ARG A 2 18.66 -16.03 -6.36
N HIS A 3 17.44 -16.46 -6.00
CA HIS A 3 16.32 -16.56 -6.96
C HIS A 3 15.02 -15.87 -6.51
N LEU A 4 15.11 -14.83 -5.65
CA LEU A 4 13.94 -14.01 -5.26
C LEU A 4 13.95 -12.58 -5.81
N LEU A 5 14.76 -12.29 -6.83
CA LEU A 5 14.52 -11.16 -7.75
C LEU A 5 14.90 -11.67 -9.15
N PRO A 6 13.96 -11.70 -10.11
CA PRO A 6 13.25 -10.50 -10.56
C PRO A 6 11.78 -10.75 -10.92
N ILE A 7 10.83 -10.26 -10.11
CA ILE A 7 9.58 -9.72 -10.66
C ILE A 7 9.79 -8.21 -10.68
N ALA A 8 10.56 -7.80 -11.68
CA ALA A 8 10.84 -6.40 -11.93
C ALA A 8 9.52 -5.62 -12.02
N ARG A 9 9.36 -4.65 -11.12
CA ARG A 9 8.95 -3.28 -11.45
C ARG A 9 7.97 -3.19 -12.63
N ARG A 10 6.68 -3.36 -12.35
CA ARG A 10 5.55 -2.65 -13.02
C ARG A 10 4.22 -3.27 -12.59
N ALA A 11 3.80 -3.01 -11.35
CA ALA A 11 2.44 -2.52 -11.22
C ALA A 11 2.48 -1.09 -11.76
N ALA A 12 2.15 -0.92 -13.04
CA ALA A 12 1.88 0.37 -13.66
C ALA A 12 0.61 0.95 -13.04
N LEU A 13 0.67 1.25 -11.75
CA LEU A 13 -0.47 1.63 -10.96
C LEU A 13 -0.49 3.15 -10.86
N LEU A 14 -0.76 3.75 -12.01
CA LEU A 14 -1.21 5.10 -12.30
C LEU A 14 -0.75 5.38 -13.74
N CYS A 15 -1.50 4.91 -14.74
CA CYS A 15 -1.41 5.51 -16.07
C CYS A 15 -1.79 6.98 -15.93
N ARG A 16 -0.78 7.83 -15.75
CA ARG A 16 -0.80 9.22 -16.20
C ARG A 16 0.29 9.33 -17.24
N ASP A 17 -0.12 9.63 -18.48
CA ASP A 17 0.77 10.25 -19.44
C ASP A 17 1.30 11.56 -18.83
N GLY A 18 2.62 11.75 -18.87
CA GLY A 18 3.25 13.07 -18.76
C GLY A 18 3.79 13.49 -17.39
N ALA A 19 5.10 13.73 -17.39
CA ALA A 19 5.88 14.63 -16.52
C ALA A 19 6.02 14.29 -15.02
N ALA A 20 7.22 13.84 -14.62
CA ALA A 20 8.29 14.75 -14.19
C ALA A 20 9.46 13.97 -13.59
N ASN A 21 10.66 14.35 -14.03
CA ASN A 21 11.94 13.83 -13.58
C ASN A 21 12.26 14.47 -12.20
N GLY A 22 12.09 13.74 -11.10
CA GLY A 22 12.33 14.22 -9.74
C GLY A 22 13.43 13.43 -9.04
N ARG A 23 14.67 13.88 -9.16
CA ARG A 23 15.82 13.36 -8.40
C ARG A 23 15.66 13.77 -6.93
N ILE A 24 15.39 12.82 -6.04
CA ILE A 24 15.40 13.08 -4.59
C ILE A 24 16.86 13.10 -4.12
N MET A 25 17.36 14.29 -3.80
CA MET A 25 18.65 14.51 -3.17
C MET A 25 18.56 14.20 -1.67
N SER A 26 19.57 13.50 -1.16
CA SER A 26 19.76 13.14 0.24
C SER A 26 20.13 14.37 1.08
N SER A 27 19.23 14.80 1.98
CA SER A 27 19.47 15.13 3.39
C SER A 27 18.39 16.09 3.92
N GLY A 28 17.75 15.72 5.04
CA GLY A 28 17.12 16.67 5.97
C GLY A 28 15.83 17.37 5.50
N THR A 29 14.73 17.03 6.15
CA THR A 29 13.42 17.71 6.08
C THR A 29 12.69 17.51 4.74
N THR A 30 11.68 16.64 4.76
CA THR A 30 10.70 16.52 3.67
C THR A 30 9.97 17.85 3.53
N SER A 31 10.51 18.74 2.69
CA SER A 31 9.74 19.81 2.10
C SER A 31 8.70 19.13 1.23
N LEU A 32 7.48 18.99 1.77
CA LEU A 32 6.31 18.69 0.97
C LEU A 32 6.26 19.78 -0.09
N THR A 33 6.47 19.42 -1.35
CA THR A 33 6.20 20.35 -2.44
C THR A 33 4.76 20.82 -2.29
N PRO A 34 4.44 22.09 -2.61
CA PRO A 34 3.10 22.66 -2.40
C PRO A 34 1.97 21.89 -3.12
N ASP A 35 2.31 20.95 -4.02
CA ASP A 35 1.37 20.15 -4.80
C ASP A 35 1.17 18.71 -4.26
N THR A 36 1.79 18.33 -3.12
CA THR A 36 1.60 16.99 -2.56
C THR A 36 0.20 16.87 -1.95
N PRO A 37 -0.67 15.96 -2.44
CA PRO A 37 -2.00 15.81 -1.87
C PRO A 37 -1.91 15.29 -0.43
N PRO A 38 -2.82 15.70 0.47
CA PRO A 38 -2.96 15.08 1.78
C PRO A 38 -3.12 13.56 1.62
N ILE A 39 -2.50 12.79 2.52
CA ILE A 39 -2.50 11.32 2.43
C ILE A 39 -3.92 10.75 2.38
N GLY A 40 -4.85 11.31 3.16
CA GLY A 40 -6.27 10.91 3.13
C GLY A 40 -6.88 11.04 1.73
N ALA A 41 -6.67 12.17 1.05
CA ALA A 41 -7.16 12.37 -0.31
C ALA A 41 -6.50 11.42 -1.32
N ALA A 42 -5.23 11.05 -1.13
CA ALA A 42 -4.56 10.06 -1.96
C ALA A 42 -5.16 8.65 -1.76
N LEU A 43 -5.37 8.24 -0.51
CA LEU A 43 -5.98 6.95 -0.16
C LEU A 43 -7.43 6.85 -0.65
N SER A 44 -8.24 7.91 -0.51
CA SER A 44 -9.61 7.92 -1.02
C SER A 44 -9.66 7.75 -2.54
N ARG A 45 -8.77 8.43 -3.27
CA ARG A 45 -8.67 8.24 -4.74
C ARG A 45 -8.23 6.83 -5.11
N LEU A 46 -7.25 6.28 -4.40
CA LEU A 46 -6.78 4.92 -4.62
C LEU A 46 -7.90 3.90 -4.40
N GLU A 47 -8.62 4.02 -3.29
CA GLU A 47 -9.76 3.16 -2.98
C GLU A 47 -10.85 3.25 -4.03
N ALA A 48 -11.22 4.47 -4.47
CA ALA A 48 -12.23 4.66 -5.51
C ALA A 48 -11.82 3.96 -6.82
N THR A 49 -10.57 4.14 -7.27
CA THR A 49 -10.05 3.45 -8.47
C THR A 49 -10.00 1.93 -8.29
N VAL A 50 -9.65 1.43 -7.10
CA VAL A 50 -9.63 -0.01 -6.83
C VAL A 50 -11.05 -0.58 -6.90
N ARG A 51 -12.02 0.04 -6.22
CA ARG A 51 -13.42 -0.39 -6.23
C ARG A 51 -14.01 -0.38 -7.64
N GLU A 52 -13.81 0.71 -8.39
CA GLU A 52 -14.24 0.81 -9.79
C GLU A 52 -13.72 -0.37 -10.62
N ARG A 53 -12.44 -0.74 -10.45
CA ARG A 53 -11.82 -1.84 -11.18
C ARG A 53 -12.26 -3.22 -10.70
N LEU A 54 -12.68 -3.38 -9.45
CA LEU A 54 -13.28 -4.62 -8.95
C LEU A 54 -14.70 -4.80 -9.53
N ASP A 55 -15.48 -3.71 -9.59
CA ASP A 55 -16.89 -3.76 -10.00
C ASP A 55 -17.07 -3.85 -11.52
N SER A 56 -16.24 -3.14 -12.29
CA SER A 56 -16.42 -2.97 -13.75
C SER A 56 -15.32 -3.63 -14.59
N GLY A 57 -14.26 -4.12 -13.95
CA GLY A 57 -13.09 -4.64 -14.64
C GLY A 57 -13.24 -6.11 -15.05
N THR A 58 -12.76 -6.44 -16.24
CA THR A 58 -12.41 -7.83 -16.60
C THR A 58 -10.95 -8.11 -16.26
N ALA A 59 -10.57 -9.37 -16.08
CA ALA A 59 -9.20 -9.76 -15.77
C ALA A 59 -8.16 -9.28 -16.79
N ALA A 60 -8.56 -9.04 -18.05
CA ALA A 60 -7.70 -8.49 -19.10
C ALA A 60 -7.61 -6.95 -19.08
N SER A 61 -8.61 -6.28 -18.50
CA SER A 61 -8.73 -4.81 -18.52
C SER A 61 -7.94 -4.11 -17.42
N SER A 62 -7.68 -4.77 -16.29
CA SER A 62 -6.94 -4.16 -15.19
C SER A 62 -6.23 -5.18 -14.30
N TYR A 63 -5.12 -4.75 -13.69
CA TYR A 63 -4.37 -5.57 -12.75
C TYR A 63 -5.22 -5.97 -11.53
N VAL A 64 -5.99 -5.03 -10.98
CA VAL A 64 -6.91 -5.26 -9.85
C VAL A 64 -7.92 -6.36 -10.20
N ALA A 65 -8.60 -6.26 -11.35
CA ALA A 65 -9.54 -7.29 -11.80
C ALA A 65 -8.85 -8.64 -12.04
N SER A 66 -7.60 -8.63 -12.53
CA SER A 66 -6.82 -9.86 -12.71
C SER A 66 -6.47 -10.56 -11.38
N LEU A 67 -6.30 -9.80 -10.30
CA LEU A 67 -6.09 -10.35 -8.96
C LEU A 67 -7.40 -10.88 -8.38
N ALA A 68 -8.48 -10.12 -8.50
CA ALA A 68 -9.82 -10.52 -8.05
C ALA A 68 -10.28 -11.81 -8.73
N ALA A 69 -10.04 -11.95 -10.05
CA ALA A 69 -10.32 -13.18 -10.79
C ALA A 69 -9.53 -14.40 -10.28
N LYS A 70 -8.37 -14.20 -9.64
CA LYS A 70 -7.56 -15.25 -8.99
C LYS A 70 -7.96 -15.48 -7.54
N GLY A 71 -8.90 -14.69 -7.02
CA GLY A 71 -9.48 -14.82 -5.70
C GLY A 71 -8.61 -14.27 -4.55
N PRO A 72 -9.16 -14.29 -3.33
CA PRO A 72 -8.57 -13.63 -2.18
C PRO A 72 -7.23 -14.21 -1.73
N ALA A 73 -6.98 -15.51 -1.97
CA ALA A 73 -5.71 -16.13 -1.64
C ALA A 73 -4.56 -15.49 -2.42
N LYS A 74 -4.78 -15.15 -3.70
CA LYS A 74 -3.75 -14.50 -4.52
C LYS A 74 -3.51 -13.05 -4.09
N ILE A 75 -4.57 -12.33 -3.71
CA ILE A 75 -4.46 -10.97 -3.19
C ILE A 75 -3.66 -10.96 -1.89
N ALA A 76 -3.99 -11.86 -0.94
CA ALA A 76 -3.25 -11.99 0.32
C ALA A 76 -1.80 -12.41 0.12
N GLN A 77 -1.52 -13.30 -0.85
CA GLN A 77 -0.16 -13.65 -1.23
C GLN A 77 0.63 -12.40 -1.66
N LYS A 78 0.08 -11.56 -2.55
CA LYS A 78 0.75 -10.34 -2.99
C LYS A 78 1.00 -9.38 -1.83
N LEU A 79 0.02 -9.17 -0.96
CA LEU A 79 0.21 -8.35 0.25
C LEU A 79 1.39 -8.86 1.10
N GLY A 80 1.52 -10.18 1.25
CA GLY A 80 2.64 -10.80 1.98
C GLY A 80 3.99 -10.63 1.30
N GLU A 81 4.05 -10.70 -0.04
CA GLU A 81 5.25 -10.41 -0.83
C GLU A 81 5.73 -8.97 -0.57
N GLU A 82 4.85 -7.98 -0.75
CA GLU A 82 5.21 -6.56 -0.57
C GLU A 82 5.61 -6.25 0.88
N ALA A 83 5.02 -6.95 1.86
CA ALA A 83 5.40 -6.79 3.27
C ALA A 83 6.84 -7.25 3.52
N VAL A 84 7.26 -8.36 2.91
CA VAL A 84 8.64 -8.86 3.00
C VAL A 84 9.59 -7.94 2.24
N GLU A 85 9.21 -7.49 1.04
CA GLU A 85 9.99 -6.54 0.24
C GLU A 85 10.17 -5.20 0.97
N THR A 86 9.13 -4.68 1.63
CA THR A 86 9.21 -3.48 2.48
C THR A 86 10.22 -3.65 3.62
N VAL A 87 10.23 -4.82 4.29
CA VAL A 87 11.20 -5.13 5.34
C VAL A 87 12.62 -5.21 4.78
N ILE A 88 12.81 -5.85 3.63
CA ILE A 88 14.12 -5.93 2.97
C ILE A 88 14.61 -4.52 2.61
N ALA A 89 13.76 -3.71 1.97
CA ALA A 89 14.11 -2.35 1.59
C ALA A 89 14.49 -1.49 2.80
N ALA A 90 13.79 -1.65 3.93
CA ALA A 90 14.10 -0.96 5.18
C ALA A 90 15.47 -1.33 5.78
N LEU A 91 15.92 -2.57 5.58
CA LEU A 91 17.13 -3.10 6.21
C LEU A 91 18.37 -3.03 5.31
N ALA A 92 18.17 -3.11 3.99
CA ALA A 92 19.24 -3.36 3.04
C ALA A 92 19.30 -2.38 1.87
N GLU A 93 18.32 -1.48 1.72
CA GLU A 93 18.22 -0.58 0.57
C GLU A 93 18.11 0.90 0.98
N ASP A 94 17.73 1.76 0.04
CA ASP A 94 17.64 3.21 0.26
C ASP A 94 16.19 3.67 0.54
N ARG A 95 16.06 4.96 0.90
CA ARG A 95 14.76 5.58 1.21
C ARG A 95 13.77 5.54 0.05
N THR A 96 14.27 5.55 -1.18
CA THR A 96 13.42 5.52 -2.39
C THR A 96 12.86 4.12 -2.59
N ALA A 97 13.68 3.08 -2.40
CA ALA A 97 13.23 1.70 -2.40
C ALA A 97 12.17 1.46 -1.33
N LEU A 98 12.45 1.87 -0.07
CA LEU A 98 11.49 1.73 1.02
C LEU A 98 10.15 2.43 0.73
N ALA A 99 10.19 3.64 0.18
CA ALA A 99 8.96 4.35 -0.19
C ALA A 99 8.18 3.63 -1.31
N GLY A 100 8.88 3.00 -2.26
CA GLY A 100 8.28 2.18 -3.32
C GLY A 100 7.57 0.96 -2.76
N GLU A 101 8.28 0.12 -2.01
CA GLU A 101 7.71 -1.12 -1.45
C GLU A 101 6.58 -0.83 -0.45
N ALA A 102 6.72 0.23 0.36
CA ALA A 102 5.63 0.66 1.25
C ALA A 102 4.39 1.14 0.47
N THR A 103 4.58 1.73 -0.73
CA THR A 103 3.48 2.13 -1.60
C THR A 103 2.78 0.90 -2.18
N ASP A 104 3.52 -0.09 -2.64
CA ASP A 104 2.96 -1.35 -3.17
C ASP A 104 2.25 -2.14 -2.07
N LEU A 105 2.78 -2.14 -0.84
CA LEU A 105 2.10 -2.67 0.36
C LEU A 105 0.75 -1.99 0.60
N VAL A 106 0.70 -0.65 0.60
CA VAL A 106 -0.55 0.12 0.78
C VAL A 106 -1.53 -0.16 -0.35
N PHE A 107 -1.06 -0.29 -1.59
CA PHE A 107 -1.91 -0.66 -2.71
C PHE A 107 -2.53 -2.04 -2.52
N HIS A 108 -1.72 -3.06 -2.24
CA HIS A 108 -2.22 -4.43 -2.06
C HIS A 108 -3.10 -4.58 -0.81
N LEU A 109 -2.85 -3.78 0.22
CA LEU A 109 -3.77 -3.66 1.36
C LEU A 109 -5.11 -3.07 0.93
N THR A 110 -5.11 -1.98 0.14
CA THR A 110 -6.34 -1.37 -0.38
C THR A 110 -7.16 -2.37 -1.21
N VAL A 111 -6.51 -3.14 -2.09
CA VAL A 111 -7.18 -4.19 -2.88
C VAL A 111 -7.78 -5.26 -1.97
N LEU A 112 -7.04 -5.73 -0.97
CA LEU A 112 -7.56 -6.72 -0.03
C LEU A 112 -8.75 -6.18 0.77
N LEU A 113 -8.66 -4.95 1.29
CA LEU A 113 -9.75 -4.33 2.04
C LEU A 113 -11.01 -4.22 1.18
N ALA A 114 -10.88 -3.66 -0.04
CA ALA A 114 -12.01 -3.49 -0.95
C ALA A 114 -12.66 -4.83 -1.33
N GLU A 115 -11.86 -5.85 -1.67
CA GLU A 115 -12.34 -7.22 -1.94
C GLU A 115 -13.09 -7.83 -0.74
N ARG A 116 -12.75 -7.43 0.48
CA ARG A 116 -13.41 -7.85 1.72
C ARG A 116 -14.54 -6.91 2.18
N GLY A 117 -14.91 -5.92 1.37
CA GLY A 117 -15.96 -4.96 1.69
C GLY A 117 -15.58 -3.92 2.75
N LEU A 118 -14.29 -3.74 3.01
CA LEU A 118 -13.74 -2.72 3.92
C LEU A 118 -13.15 -1.55 3.14
N GLY A 119 -13.16 -0.37 3.75
CA GLY A 119 -12.57 0.86 3.21
C GLY A 119 -11.65 1.55 4.22
N TRP A 120 -10.92 2.57 3.78
CA TRP A 120 -9.99 3.29 4.65
C TRP A 120 -10.67 3.98 5.83
N ASP A 121 -11.94 4.39 5.71
CA ASP A 121 -12.70 4.98 6.82
C ASP A 121 -12.89 3.99 7.98
N ALA A 122 -13.10 2.70 7.67
CA ALA A 122 -13.21 1.66 8.70
C ALA A 122 -11.87 1.44 9.41
N ILE A 123 -10.76 1.56 8.68
CA ILE A 123 -9.40 1.48 9.26
C ILE A 123 -9.10 2.71 10.11
N ALA A 124 -9.47 3.91 9.64
CA ALA A 124 -9.32 5.14 10.39
C ALA A 124 -10.11 5.11 11.70
N ALA A 125 -11.38 4.68 11.66
CA ALA A 125 -12.19 4.52 12.86
C ALA A 125 -11.58 3.52 13.86
N GLU A 126 -11.01 2.41 13.37
CA GLU A 126 -10.32 1.43 14.24
C GLU A 126 -9.00 1.98 14.80
N LEU A 127 -8.27 2.81 14.05
CA LEU A 127 -7.09 3.51 14.55
C LEU A 127 -7.46 4.51 15.65
N ASP A 128 -8.48 5.35 15.42
CA ASP A 128 -8.97 6.31 16.41
C ASP A 128 -9.46 5.61 17.69
N ARG A 129 -10.13 4.46 17.55
CA ARG A 129 -10.56 3.63 18.70
C ARG A 129 -9.38 3.11 19.52
N ARG A 130 -8.22 2.91 18.90
CA ARG A 130 -6.98 2.45 19.56
C ARG A 130 -6.12 3.61 20.05
N ASP A 131 -6.33 4.81 19.55
CA ASP A 131 -5.59 5.97 19.97
C ASP A 131 -5.83 6.23 21.47
N GLY A 132 -4.74 6.50 22.20
CA GLY A 132 -4.76 6.56 23.67
C GLY A 132 -4.80 5.22 24.42
N VAL A 133 -5.03 4.08 23.76
CA VAL A 133 -4.90 2.74 24.36
C VAL A 133 -3.49 2.22 24.12
N SER A 134 -2.53 2.60 24.97
CA SER A 134 -1.16 2.11 24.81
C SER A 134 -1.13 0.58 24.95
N GLY A 135 -0.59 -0.13 23.95
CA GLY A 135 -0.45 -1.59 23.98
C GLY A 135 0.45 -2.10 25.13
N HIS A 136 1.22 -1.21 25.75
CA HIS A 136 1.94 -1.48 27.00
C HIS A 136 1.00 -1.59 28.22
N ALA A 137 0.01 -0.69 28.34
CA ALA A 137 -0.98 -0.75 29.41
C ALA A 137 -1.91 -1.97 29.28
N GLU A 138 -2.29 -2.32 28.04
CA GLU A 138 -3.15 -3.49 27.79
C GLU A 138 -2.40 -4.82 28.05
N LYS A 139 -1.10 -4.91 27.72
CA LYS A 139 -0.26 -6.07 28.08
C LYS A 139 -0.04 -6.18 29.59
N ALA A 140 0.12 -5.07 30.30
CA ALA A 140 0.27 -5.05 31.76
C ALA A 140 -1.00 -5.51 32.48
N ALA A 141 -2.18 -5.14 31.99
CA ALA A 141 -3.47 -5.50 32.59
C ALA A 141 -3.88 -6.97 32.40
N ARG A 142 -3.29 -7.70 31.44
CA ARG A 142 -3.58 -9.13 31.19
C ARG A 142 -2.73 -10.10 32.02
N GLN A 143 -1.74 -9.59 32.76
CA GLN A 143 -0.81 -10.41 33.57
C GLN A 143 -1.12 -10.37 35.08
N SER A 144 -2.30 -9.90 35.49
CA SER A 144 -2.79 -9.94 36.88
C SER A 144 -3.96 -10.91 37.04
#